data_AF-A0A0B1P435-F1
#
_entry.id   AF-A0A0B1P435-F1
#
_cell.length_a   1.000
_cell.length_b   1.000
_cell.length_c   1.000
_cell.angle_alpha   90.00
_cell.angle_beta   90.00
_cell.angle_gamma   90.00
#
_symmetry.space_group_name_H-M   'P 1'
#
loop_
_entity.id
_entity.type
_entity.pdbx_description
1 polymer ?
#
loop_
_entity_poly.entity_id
_entity_poly.type
_entity_poly.pdbx_seq_one_letter_code
_entity_poly.pdbx_strand_id
1 'polypeptide(L)'
;MWVGIWIMGIIFYLVMGITVWIEGISRIDHDTPFGEFSSLYSEFTLKTSLALAIFILASIIQNICHRHLFSLQKYSLPNHRLFQWVTCPHYTCECFIYLSLALISAPYDRLFNSTVFMGFIFVVSNLAVTADGTKKWYDSKFGRDKVIAKWRMVPLLY
;
A
#
# COMPACT_ATOMS: atom_id res chain seq x y z
N MET A 1 7.10 -16.43 -12.56
CA MET A 1 7.66 -15.63 -11.44
C MET A 1 8.79 -16.44 -10.83
N TRP A 2 9.86 -15.77 -10.40
CA TRP A 2 11.00 -16.44 -9.76
C TRP A 2 10.67 -16.76 -8.29
N VAL A 3 11.14 -17.92 -7.79
CA VAL A 3 10.85 -18.42 -6.44
C VAL A 3 11.33 -17.46 -5.35
N GLY A 4 12.44 -16.75 -5.55
CA GLY A 4 12.94 -15.84 -4.52
C GLY A 4 12.05 -14.63 -4.26
N ILE A 5 11.23 -14.18 -5.23
CA ILE A 5 10.23 -13.11 -4.98
C ILE A 5 9.14 -13.62 -4.02
N TRP A 6 8.75 -14.89 -4.14
CA TRP A 6 7.79 -15.50 -3.23
C TRP A 6 8.34 -15.62 -1.81
N ILE A 7 9.58 -16.09 -1.68
CA ILE A 7 10.25 -16.20 -0.37
C ILE A 7 10.38 -14.82 0.28
N MET A 8 10.80 -13.81 -0.48
CA MET A 8 10.92 -12.44 0.01
C MET A 8 9.56 -11.90 0.49
N GLY A 9 8.47 -12.14 -0.26
CA GLY A 9 7.13 -11.77 0.17
C GLY A 9 6.70 -12.44 1.47
N ILE A 10 6.93 -13.75 1.61
CA ILE A 10 6.61 -14.51 2.84
C ILE A 10 7.37 -13.94 4.03
N ILE A 11 8.69 -13.73 3.88
CA ILE A 11 9.53 -13.15 4.94
C ILE A 11 9.00 -11.76 5.32
N PHE A 12 8.71 -10.91 4.33
CA PHE A 12 8.20 -9.58 4.57
C PHE A 12 6.89 -9.59 5.37
N TYR A 13 5.89 -10.39 4.96
CA TYR A 13 4.62 -10.46 5.68
C TYR A 13 4.75 -11.02 7.09
N LEU A 14 5.62 -12.02 7.29
CA LEU A 14 5.88 -12.59 8.61
C LEU A 14 6.54 -11.56 9.54
N VAL A 15 7.59 -10.89 9.06
CA VAL A 15 8.32 -9.89 9.84
C VAL A 15 7.43 -8.68 10.14
N MET A 16 6.66 -8.18 9.17
CA MET A 16 5.72 -7.08 9.38
C MET A 16 4.64 -7.45 10.41
N GLY A 17 4.08 -8.66 10.32
CA GLY A 17 3.10 -9.15 11.29
C GLY A 17 3.67 -9.18 12.70
N ILE A 18 4.83 -9.81 12.89
CA ILE A 18 5.52 -9.88 14.19
C ILE A 18 5.84 -8.47 14.72
N THR A 19 6.32 -7.58 13.86
CA THR A 19 6.67 -6.20 14.23
C THR A 19 5.46 -5.45 14.79
N VAL A 20 4.34 -5.47 14.08
CA VAL A 20 3.11 -4.79 14.51
C VAL A 20 2.62 -5.35 15.84
N TRP A 21 2.74 -6.67 16.05
CA TRP A 21 2.42 -7.30 17.33
C TRP A 21 3.34 -6.84 18.47
N ILE A 22 4.66 -6.86 18.26
CA ILE A 22 5.65 -6.45 19.27
C ILE A 22 5.44 -4.98 19.66
N GLU A 23 5.17 -4.09 18.70
CA GLU A 23 4.94 -2.68 18.99
C GLU A 23 3.53 -2.39 19.55
N GLY A 24 2.57 -3.26 19.26
CA GLY A 24 1.20 -3.15 19.75
C GLY A 24 1.01 -3.70 21.17
N ILE A 25 1.77 -4.73 21.56
CA ILE A 25 1.57 -5.43 22.85
C ILE A 25 1.71 -4.49 24.03
N SER A 26 2.63 -3.52 23.97
CA SER A 26 2.86 -2.56 25.04
C SER A 26 1.73 -1.54 25.21
N ARG A 27 0.80 -1.45 24.24
CA ARG A 27 -0.39 -0.58 24.30
C ARG A 27 -1.64 -1.32 24.78
N ILE A 28 -1.59 -2.64 24.87
CA ILE A 28 -2.67 -3.45 25.44
C ILE A 28 -2.46 -3.39 26.95
N ASP A 29 -3.07 -2.40 27.59
CA ASP A 29 -3.05 -2.27 29.05
C ASP A 29 -3.85 -3.44 29.66
N HIS A 30 -3.27 -4.10 30.66
CA HIS A 30 -3.91 -5.25 31.32
C HIS A 30 -5.03 -4.82 32.27
N ASP A 31 -5.08 -3.55 32.66
CA ASP A 31 -6.00 -3.05 33.68
C ASP A 31 -7.24 -2.32 33.12
N THR A 32 -7.34 -2.07 31.81
CA THR A 32 -8.55 -1.46 31.21
C THR A 32 -9.69 -2.48 31.10
N PRO A 33 -10.83 -2.29 31.78
CA PRO A 33 -11.96 -3.21 31.69
C PRO A 33 -12.52 -3.25 30.26
N PHE A 34 -12.90 -4.43 29.77
CA PHE A 34 -13.45 -4.67 28.42
C PHE A 34 -14.64 -3.75 28.04
N GLY A 35 -15.29 -3.11 29.02
CA GLY A 35 -16.39 -2.15 28.84
C GLY A 35 -15.99 -0.72 28.46
N GLU A 36 -14.71 -0.34 28.58
CA GLU A 36 -14.21 1.01 28.23
C GLU A 36 -13.66 1.11 26.81
N PHE A 37 -14.09 0.23 25.88
CA PHE A 37 -13.71 0.36 24.48
C PHE A 37 -14.11 1.71 23.86
N SER A 38 -15.08 2.41 24.46
CA SER A 38 -15.48 3.78 24.10
C SER A 38 -14.43 4.85 24.45
N SER A 39 -13.59 4.65 25.48
CA SER A 39 -12.53 5.61 25.84
C SER A 39 -11.38 5.59 24.82
N LEU A 40 -11.15 4.46 24.15
CA LEU A 40 -10.25 4.35 22.97
C LEU A 40 -10.71 5.22 21.79
N TYR A 41 -12.02 5.48 21.63
CA TYR A 41 -12.54 6.40 20.61
C TYR A 41 -12.41 7.88 21.01
N SER A 42 -12.14 8.19 22.29
CA SER A 42 -11.95 9.56 22.77
C SER A 42 -10.64 10.20 22.26
N GLU A 43 -9.78 9.43 21.60
CA GLU A 43 -8.49 9.87 21.05
C GLU A 43 -8.48 10.03 19.52
N PHE A 44 -9.65 10.29 18.91
CA PHE A 44 -9.71 10.66 17.49
C PHE A 44 -9.05 12.03 17.27
N THR A 45 -7.74 12.01 17.06
CA THR A 45 -6.97 13.17 16.60
C THR A 45 -7.20 13.43 15.12
N LEU A 46 -6.89 14.65 14.66
CA LEU A 46 -6.88 14.95 13.23
C LEU A 46 -5.92 14.02 12.47
N LYS A 47 -4.80 13.63 13.09
CA LYS A 47 -3.82 12.69 12.53
C LYS A 47 -4.45 11.31 12.27
N THR A 48 -5.11 10.73 13.28
CA THR A 48 -5.74 9.40 13.16
C THR A 48 -6.91 9.43 12.18
N SER A 49 -7.70 10.52 12.18
CA SER A 49 -8.80 10.73 11.23
C SER A 49 -8.30 10.80 9.79
N LEU A 50 -7.24 11.57 9.53
CA LEU A 50 -6.63 11.70 8.21
C LEU A 50 -6.02 10.37 7.75
N ALA A 51 -5.27 9.69 8.63
CA ALA A 51 -4.67 8.39 8.33
C ALA A 51 -5.75 7.36 7.95
N LEU A 52 -6.85 7.29 8.72
CA LEU A 52 -7.97 6.40 8.44
C LEU A 52 -8.64 6.74 7.11
N ALA A 53 -8.85 8.03 6.80
CA ALA A 53 -9.41 8.46 5.52
C ALA A 53 -8.50 8.04 4.34
N ILE A 54 -7.18 8.24 4.44
CA ILE A 54 -6.21 7.81 3.44
C ILE A 54 -6.27 6.28 3.26
N PHE A 55 -6.28 5.52 4.36
CA PHE A 55 -6.35 4.06 4.33
C PHE A 55 -7.59 3.57 3.58
N ILE A 56 -8.76 4.10 3.93
CA ILE A 56 -10.04 3.70 3.33
C ILE A 56 -10.07 4.07 1.85
N LEU A 57 -9.73 5.31 1.50
CA LEU A 57 -9.74 5.77 0.11
C LEU A 57 -8.77 4.95 -0.76
N ALA A 58 -7.54 4.76 -0.29
CA ALA A 58 -6.54 3.96 -1.00
C ALA A 58 -7.00 2.51 -1.17
N SER A 59 -7.57 1.89 -0.13
CA SER A 59 -8.10 0.53 -0.19
C SER A 59 -9.25 0.39 -1.19
N ILE A 60 -10.17 1.36 -1.23
CA ILE A 60 -11.28 1.38 -2.19
C ILE A 60 -10.75 1.49 -3.62
N ILE A 61 -9.84 2.44 -3.89
CA ILE A 61 -9.28 2.65 -5.22
C ILE A 61 -8.45 1.44 -5.66
N GLN A 62 -7.67 0.84 -4.75
CA GLN A 62 -6.91 -0.38 -5.02
C GLN A 62 -7.84 -1.55 -5.39
N ASN A 63 -8.92 -1.75 -4.64
CA ASN A 63 -9.93 -2.78 -4.93
C ASN A 63 -10.59 -2.53 -6.30
N ILE A 64 -10.94 -1.28 -6.64
CA ILE A 64 -11.47 -0.94 -7.97
C ILE A 64 -10.46 -1.33 -9.07
N CYS A 65 -9.18 -1.02 -8.87
CA CYS A 65 -8.13 -1.38 -9.82
C CYS A 65 -7.98 -2.90 -9.97
N HIS A 66 -7.95 -3.66 -8.87
CA HIS A 66 -7.86 -5.11 -8.93
C HIS A 66 -9.09 -5.77 -9.55
N ARG A 67 -10.30 -5.27 -9.25
CA ARG A 67 -11.53 -5.74 -9.91
C ARG A 67 -11.47 -5.53 -11.42
N HIS A 68 -10.98 -4.38 -11.86
CA HIS A 68 -10.75 -4.17 -13.29
C HIS A 68 -9.74 -5.17 -13.87
N LEU A 69 -8.57 -5.32 -13.24
CA LEU A 69 -7.55 -6.28 -13.71
C LEU A 69 -8.07 -7.72 -13.75
N PHE A 70 -8.86 -8.13 -12.76
CA PHE A 70 -9.49 -9.45 -12.69
C PHE A 70 -10.50 -9.67 -13.81
N SER A 71 -11.24 -8.63 -14.22
CA SER A 71 -12.22 -8.71 -15.31
C SER A 71 -11.59 -8.85 -16.70
N LEU A 72 -10.30 -8.57 -16.84
CA LEU A 72 -9.61 -8.61 -18.13
C LEU A 72 -9.22 -10.05 -18.48
N GLN A 73 -9.28 -10.36 -19.79
CA GLN A 73 -8.59 -11.56 -20.29
C GLN A 73 -7.10 -11.48 -19.92
N LYS A 74 -6.55 -12.62 -19.50
CA LYS A 74 -5.17 -12.71 -19.01
C LYS A 74 -4.20 -12.09 -20.02
N TYR A 75 -3.34 -11.20 -19.52
CA TYR A 75 -2.33 -10.51 -20.30
C TYR A 75 -2.86 -9.55 -21.37
N SER A 76 -3.99 -8.89 -21.13
CA SER A 76 -4.48 -7.74 -21.89
C SER A 76 -3.96 -6.42 -21.31
N LEU A 77 -3.93 -5.36 -22.13
CA LEU A 77 -3.51 -4.02 -21.69
C LEU A 77 -4.67 -3.33 -20.94
N PRO A 78 -4.52 -2.98 -19.65
CA PRO A 78 -5.52 -2.23 -18.92
C PRO A 78 -5.63 -0.79 -19.49
N ASN A 79 -6.85 -0.30 -19.70
CA ASN A 79 -7.06 1.02 -20.29
C ASN A 79 -8.27 1.78 -19.74
N HIS A 80 -8.74 1.42 -18.54
CA HIS A 80 -9.90 2.06 -17.92
C HIS A 80 -9.49 2.94 -16.73
N ARG A 81 -10.07 4.15 -16.63
CA ARG A 81 -9.87 5.11 -15.53
C ARG A 81 -8.38 5.42 -15.30
N LEU A 82 -7.87 5.14 -14.09
CA LEU A 82 -6.48 5.41 -13.71
C LEU A 82 -5.47 4.71 -14.62
N PHE A 83 -5.83 3.57 -15.21
CA PHE A 83 -4.96 2.84 -16.13
C PHE A 83 -4.73 3.56 -17.47
N GLN A 84 -5.48 4.61 -17.78
CA GLN A 84 -5.22 5.46 -18.96
C GLN A 84 -3.97 6.31 -18.76
N TRP A 85 -3.66 6.66 -17.51
CA TRP A 85 -2.61 7.61 -17.13
C TRP A 85 -1.43 6.94 -16.44
N VAL A 86 -1.66 5.82 -15.77
CA VAL A 86 -0.67 5.11 -14.95
C VAL A 86 -0.70 3.63 -15.28
N THR A 87 0.46 3.00 -15.35
CA THR A 87 0.61 1.58 -15.65
C THR A 87 0.12 0.72 -14.48
N CYS A 88 0.58 1.04 -13.27
CA CYS A 88 0.28 0.31 -12.04
C CYS A 88 -0.33 1.22 -10.96
N PRO A 89 -1.52 1.82 -11.17
CA PRO A 89 -2.13 2.74 -10.20
C PRO A 89 -2.46 2.06 -8.86
N HIS A 90 -2.69 0.75 -8.85
CA HIS A 90 -2.93 -0.02 -7.64
C HIS A 90 -1.70 -0.08 -6.73
N TYR A 91 -0.48 -0.03 -7.28
CA TYR A 91 0.74 0.01 -6.47
C TYR A 91 0.89 1.33 -5.70
N THR A 92 0.46 2.44 -6.29
CA THR A 92 0.39 3.73 -5.61
C THR A 92 -0.58 3.69 -4.44
N CYS A 93 -1.72 3.03 -4.63
CA CYS A 93 -2.69 2.84 -3.55
C CYS A 93 -2.09 2.01 -2.41
N GLU A 94 -1.37 0.93 -2.73
CA GLU A 94 -0.69 0.11 -1.73
C GLU A 94 0.35 0.93 -0.94
N CYS A 95 1.11 1.81 -1.60
CA CYS A 95 2.01 2.74 -0.92
C CYS A 95 1.25 3.64 0.09
N PHE A 96 0.10 4.21 -0.29
CA PHE A 96 -0.73 5.02 0.61
C PHE A 96 -1.32 4.22 1.78
N ILE A 97 -1.60 2.93 1.58
CA ILE A 97 -2.03 2.04 2.67
C ILE A 97 -0.91 1.88 3.69
N TYR A 98 0.32 1.58 3.27
CA TYR A 98 1.43 1.46 4.22
C TYR A 98 1.80 2.80 4.88
N LEU A 99 1.69 3.93 4.16
CA LEU A 99 1.89 5.25 4.74
C LEU A 99 0.84 5.57 5.81
N SER A 100 -0.42 5.25 5.57
CA SER A 100 -1.49 5.45 6.56
C SER A 100 -1.33 4.52 7.77
N LEU A 101 -0.88 3.28 7.58
CA LEU A 101 -0.51 2.39 8.68
C LEU A 101 0.65 2.96 9.51
N ALA A 102 1.66 3.55 8.88
CA ALA A 102 2.75 4.21 9.59
C ALA A 102 2.28 5.45 10.38
N LEU A 103 1.34 6.22 9.84
CA LEU A 103 0.74 7.39 10.52
C LEU A 103 -0.12 6.99 11.72
N ILE A 104 -1.00 6.00 11.56
CA ILE A 104 -1.99 5.64 12.59
C ILE A 104 -1.34 4.88 13.76
N SER A 105 -0.28 4.11 13.51
CA SER A 105 0.45 3.38 14.55
C SER A 105 1.51 4.23 15.26
N ALA A 106 1.71 5.48 14.84
CA ALA A 106 2.73 6.37 15.39
C ALA A 106 2.47 6.69 16.88
N PRO A 107 3.50 6.64 17.74
CA PRO A 107 3.37 7.12 19.11
C PRO A 107 3.07 8.62 19.15
N TYR A 108 2.59 9.16 20.28
CA TYR A 108 2.11 10.54 20.39
C TYR A 108 3.18 11.59 20.03
N ASP A 109 4.45 11.30 20.32
CA ASP A 109 5.60 12.18 20.08
C ASP A 109 6.11 12.13 18.63
N ARG A 110 5.58 11.24 17.78
CA ARG A 110 6.06 11.05 16.40
C ARG A 110 4.94 11.14 15.36
N LEU A 111 5.34 11.59 14.17
CA LEU A 111 4.45 11.61 13.01
C LEU A 111 4.21 10.20 12.46
N PHE A 112 5.24 9.37 12.43
CA PHE A 112 5.17 8.00 11.92
C PHE A 112 5.72 7.01 12.94
N ASN A 113 5.16 5.81 12.95
CA ASN A 113 5.82 4.65 13.51
C ASN A 113 7.04 4.31 12.65
N SER A 114 8.23 4.38 13.25
CA SER A 114 9.49 4.21 12.53
C SER A 114 9.62 2.84 11.87
N THR A 115 9.16 1.78 12.53
CA THR A 115 9.34 0.41 12.02
C THR A 115 8.36 0.10 10.89
N VAL A 116 7.09 0.47 11.05
CA VAL A 116 6.09 0.36 9.97
C VAL A 116 6.48 1.26 8.78
N PHE A 117 7.06 2.43 9.05
CA PHE A 117 7.57 3.31 7.99
C PHE A 117 8.74 2.69 7.20
N MET A 118 9.62 1.92 7.84
CA MET A 118 10.63 1.15 7.09
C MET A 118 9.99 0.10 6.18
N GLY A 119 8.92 -0.54 6.64
CA GLY A 119 8.08 -1.41 5.80
C GLY A 119 7.50 -0.67 4.59
N PHE A 120 7.00 0.56 4.79
CA PHE A 120 6.55 1.43 3.70
C PHE A 120 7.67 1.71 2.67
N ILE A 121 8.88 2.06 3.11
CA ILE A 121 10.02 2.31 2.20
C ILE A 121 10.35 1.06 1.38
N PHE A 122 10.33 -0.12 2.01
CA PHE A 122 10.51 -1.39 1.30
C PHE A 122 9.42 -1.61 0.25
N VAL A 123 8.14 -1.41 0.60
CA VAL A 123 6.99 -1.55 -0.32
C VAL A 123 7.12 -0.61 -1.51
N VAL A 124 7.41 0.67 -1.28
CA VAL A 124 7.62 1.67 -2.35
C VAL A 124 8.73 1.22 -3.30
N SER A 125 9.86 0.78 -2.76
CA SER A 125 11.02 0.34 -3.55
C SER A 125 10.69 -0.90 -4.39
N ASN A 126 10.10 -1.92 -3.77
CA ASN A 126 9.72 -3.17 -4.43
C ASN A 126 8.69 -2.93 -5.55
N LEU A 127 7.66 -2.12 -5.27
CA LEU A 127 6.62 -1.81 -6.24
C LEU A 127 7.12 -0.88 -7.35
N ALA A 128 8.04 0.05 -7.08
CA ALA A 128 8.64 0.90 -8.11
C ALA A 128 9.44 0.09 -9.14
N VAL A 129 10.23 -0.90 -8.69
CA VAL A 129 10.96 -1.83 -9.56
C VAL A 129 9.98 -2.69 -10.36
N THR A 130 8.93 -3.20 -9.70
CA THR A 130 7.91 -4.03 -10.36
C THR A 130 7.10 -3.23 -11.39
N ALA A 131 6.79 -1.97 -11.12
CA ALA A 131 6.10 -1.07 -12.04
C ALA A 131 6.93 -0.78 -13.30
N ASP A 132 8.24 -0.57 -13.15
CA ASP A 132 9.14 -0.41 -14.29
C ASP A 132 9.19 -1.66 -15.16
N GLY A 133 9.35 -2.83 -14.54
CA GLY A 133 9.28 -4.12 -15.23
C GLY A 133 7.96 -4.31 -15.97
N THR A 134 6.84 -3.95 -15.35
CA THR A 134 5.50 -4.05 -15.96
C THR A 134 5.36 -3.12 -17.16
N LYS A 135 5.83 -1.86 -17.04
CA LYS A 135 5.78 -0.89 -18.15
C LYS A 135 6.64 -1.37 -19.33
N LYS A 136 7.86 -1.84 -19.08
CA LYS A 136 8.74 -2.42 -20.11
C LYS A 136 8.11 -3.64 -20.78
N TRP A 137 7.46 -4.50 -19.99
CA TRP A 137 6.75 -5.65 -20.53
C TRP A 137 5.56 -5.23 -21.41
N TYR A 138 4.75 -4.26 -20.98
CA TYR A 138 3.66 -3.72 -21.80
C TYR A 138 4.17 -3.06 -23.09
N ASP A 139 5.28 -2.30 -23.03
CA ASP A 139 5.94 -1.72 -24.21
C ASP A 139 6.29 -2.83 -25.21
N SER A 140 7.01 -3.86 -24.75
CA SER A 140 7.42 -4.98 -25.60
C SER A 140 6.26 -5.77 -26.20
N LYS A 141 5.13 -5.89 -25.48
CA LYS A 141 4.01 -6.72 -25.89
C LYS A 141 2.98 -5.99 -26.74
N PHE A 142 2.67 -4.74 -26.41
CA PHE A 142 1.55 -3.99 -27.00
C PHE A 142 1.98 -2.84 -27.90
N GLY A 143 3.29 -2.55 -27.93
CA GLY A 143 3.87 -1.45 -28.69
C GLY A 143 4.03 -0.18 -27.85
N ARG A 144 5.16 0.49 -28.06
CA ARG A 144 5.58 1.69 -27.32
C ARG A 144 4.57 2.81 -27.29
N ASP A 145 3.92 3.07 -28.43
CA ASP A 145 2.99 4.18 -28.60
C ASP A 145 1.79 4.11 -27.63
N LYS A 146 1.41 2.90 -27.21
CA LYS A 146 0.29 2.69 -26.28
C LYS A 146 0.64 2.92 -24.80
N VAL A 147 1.92 2.99 -24.46
CA VAL A 147 2.42 2.91 -23.08
C VAL A 147 3.31 4.09 -22.71
N ILE A 148 3.97 4.72 -23.69
CA ILE A 148 4.99 5.75 -23.44
C ILE A 148 4.46 6.91 -22.59
N ALA A 149 3.23 7.36 -22.86
CA ALA A 149 2.58 8.48 -22.17
C ALA A 149 2.10 8.14 -20.74
N LYS A 150 2.06 6.85 -20.37
CA LYS A 150 1.60 6.42 -19.04
C LYS A 150 2.73 6.52 -18.02
N TRP A 151 2.48 7.07 -16.85
CA TRP A 151 3.38 6.96 -15.69
C TRP A 151 3.49 5.49 -15.27
N ARG A 152 4.56 5.10 -14.56
CA ARG A 152 4.72 3.73 -14.04
C ARG A 152 3.80 3.52 -12.85
N MET A 153 3.88 4.42 -11.88
CA MET A 153 3.22 4.29 -10.58
C MET A 153 2.70 5.65 -10.07
N VAL A 154 3.57 6.65 -9.89
CA VAL A 154 3.19 7.94 -9.29
C VAL A 154 2.94 8.96 -10.41
N PRO A 155 1.69 9.43 -10.60
CA PRO A 155 1.39 10.46 -11.59
C PRO A 155 2.27 11.70 -11.39
N LEU A 156 2.71 12.31 -12.50
CA LEU A 156 3.55 13.51 -12.51
C LEU A 156 4.97 13.35 -11.92
N LEU A 157 5.35 12.13 -11.51
CA LEU A 157 6.67 11.86 -10.94
C LEU A 157 7.35 10.64 -11.58
N TYR A 158 6.67 9.49 -11.61
CA TYR A 158 7.29 8.20 -11.97
C TYR A 158 6.32 7.22 -12.62
#